data_AF-A0A1K1Q4N8-F1
#
_entry.id   AF-A0A1K1Q4N8-F1
#
_cell.length_a   1.000
_cell.length_b   1.000
_cell.length_c   1.000
_cell.angle_alpha   90.00
_cell.angle_beta   90.00
_cell.angle_gamma   90.00
#
_symmetry.space_group_name_H-M   'P 1'
#
loop_
_entity.id
_entity.type
_entity.pdbx_description
1 polymer ?
#
loop_
_entity_poly.entity_id
_entity_poly.type
_entity_poly.pdbx_seq_one_letter_code
_entity_poly.pdbx_strand_id
1 'polypeptide(L)'
;MLYEAPRRGSPSQVMSEATTILVDTEIERDDAAAAATDLYLHLVGDGVMAALPERDGDTRFRVLDPRFIEETGVRAISLHASGHRWQLDAANGAHLVDGGPENGIFCRYDAGFSIRCPECRATLALGDEGSEALEEALAVWCDAPDSAYVACPTCATWSALQLWRSPAHDFAVGHFAITLYGSHLKGLLGGHEHAATALRHRLGDLAGDYAVVFANA
;
A
#
# COMPACT_ATOMS: atom_id res chain seq x y z
N MET A 1 0.99 -57.69 9.76
CA MET A 1 0.37 -56.45 9.24
C MET A 1 0.86 -55.29 10.09
N LEU A 2 1.85 -54.55 9.57
CA LEU A 2 2.41 -53.37 10.21
C LEU A 2 1.61 -52.16 9.72
N TYR A 3 1.01 -51.41 10.63
CA TYR A 3 0.36 -50.14 10.34
C TYR A 3 1.44 -49.09 10.04
N GLU A 4 1.50 -48.60 8.80
CA GLU A 4 2.27 -47.41 8.45
C GLU A 4 1.53 -46.15 8.91
N ALA A 5 2.21 -45.31 9.68
CA ALA A 5 1.71 -44.00 10.08
C ALA A 5 1.67 -43.05 8.88
N PRO A 6 0.67 -42.16 8.76
CA PRO A 6 0.61 -41.19 7.68
C PRO A 6 1.76 -40.19 7.80
N ARG A 7 2.56 -40.11 6.73
CA ARG A 7 3.61 -39.10 6.55
C ARG A 7 2.98 -37.71 6.70
N ARG A 8 3.44 -36.93 7.68
CA ARG A 8 3.20 -35.48 7.75
C ARG A 8 3.72 -34.89 6.45
N GLY A 9 2.81 -34.50 5.56
CA GLY A 9 3.13 -33.56 4.50
C GLY A 9 3.66 -32.29 5.13
N SER A 10 4.79 -31.80 4.64
CA SER A 10 5.29 -30.47 4.94
C SER A 10 4.13 -29.48 4.77
N PRO A 11 3.90 -28.54 5.72
CA PRO A 11 2.95 -27.48 5.46
C PRO A 11 3.48 -26.72 4.25
N SER A 12 2.77 -26.82 3.12
CA SER A 12 2.85 -25.79 2.10
C SER A 12 2.70 -24.48 2.85
N GLN A 13 3.73 -23.62 2.81
CA GLN A 13 3.66 -22.26 3.33
C GLN A 13 2.57 -21.56 2.52
N VAL A 14 1.33 -21.66 2.99
CA VAL A 14 0.23 -20.84 2.49
C VAL A 14 0.69 -19.41 2.75
N MET A 15 1.06 -18.71 1.69
CA MET A 15 1.36 -17.30 1.73
C MET A 15 0.14 -16.63 2.33
N SER A 16 0.31 -15.95 3.46
CA SER A 16 -0.78 -15.13 3.99
C SER A 16 -1.12 -14.09 2.93
N GLU A 17 -2.40 -13.99 2.57
CA GLU A 17 -2.94 -12.90 1.74
C GLU A 17 -2.85 -11.55 2.44
N ALA A 18 -2.33 -11.48 3.68
CA ALA A 18 -2.13 -10.22 4.39
C ALA A 18 -1.23 -9.26 3.61
N THR A 19 -1.75 -8.07 3.35
CA THR A 19 -1.02 -6.94 2.76
C THR A 19 -0.95 -5.77 3.72
N THR A 20 0.24 -5.17 3.80
CA THR A 20 0.44 -3.86 4.42
C THR A 20 0.72 -2.88 3.30
N ILE A 21 -0.10 -1.86 3.15
CA ILE A 21 0.07 -0.79 2.16
C ILE A 21 0.57 0.45 2.89
N LEU A 22 1.65 1.03 2.38
CA LEU A 22 2.23 2.28 2.86
C LEU A 22 1.92 3.35 1.80
N VAL A 23 1.05 4.29 2.14
CA VAL A 23 0.60 5.34 1.21
C VAL A 23 1.26 6.65 1.58
N ASP A 24 2.05 7.20 0.67
CA ASP A 24 2.61 8.54 0.83
C ASP A 24 1.54 9.56 0.45
N THR A 25 1.16 10.40 1.41
CA THR A 25 0.09 11.39 1.21
C THR A 25 0.61 12.77 0.84
N GLU A 26 1.93 12.93 0.73
CA GLU A 26 2.59 14.22 0.50
C GLU A 26 3.29 14.26 -0.87
N ILE A 27 3.66 13.10 -1.44
CA ILE A 27 4.19 13.05 -2.82
C ILE A 27 3.15 13.57 -3.81
N GLU A 28 3.57 14.58 -4.59
CA GLU A 28 2.78 15.13 -5.68
C GLU A 28 2.65 14.11 -6.83
N ARG A 29 1.55 14.22 -7.59
CA ARG A 29 1.23 13.28 -8.67
C ARG A 29 2.34 13.16 -9.70
N ASP A 30 2.97 14.28 -10.07
CA ASP A 30 4.00 14.33 -11.12
C ASP A 30 5.33 13.69 -10.66
N ASP A 31 5.55 13.59 -9.34
CA ASP A 31 6.75 12.99 -8.75
C ASP A 31 6.57 11.50 -8.42
N ALA A 32 5.34 11.00 -8.38
CA ALA A 32 5.04 9.63 -7.96
C ALA A 32 5.74 8.55 -8.81
N ALA A 33 5.80 8.75 -10.13
CA ALA A 33 6.47 7.80 -11.02
C ALA A 33 7.99 7.81 -10.83
N ALA A 34 8.58 8.97 -10.55
CA ALA A 34 9.99 9.09 -10.24
C ALA A 34 10.31 8.40 -8.90
N ALA A 35 9.52 8.67 -7.86
CA ALA A 35 9.68 8.03 -6.54
C ALA A 35 9.59 6.50 -6.62
N ALA A 36 8.60 5.97 -7.35
CA ALA A 36 8.45 4.54 -7.57
C ALA A 36 9.62 3.93 -8.36
N THR A 37 10.12 4.64 -9.38
CA THR A 37 11.26 4.19 -10.17
C THR A 37 12.55 4.19 -9.35
N ASP A 38 12.79 5.23 -8.57
CA ASP A 38 13.98 5.35 -7.72
C ASP A 38 14.01 4.26 -6.65
N LEU A 39 12.87 4.01 -5.97
CA LEU A 39 12.78 2.92 -5.01
C LEU A 39 12.96 1.54 -5.68
N TYR A 40 12.39 1.35 -6.88
CA TYR A 40 12.60 0.12 -7.65
C TYR A 40 14.09 -0.12 -7.93
N LEU A 41 14.78 0.88 -8.47
CA LEU A 41 16.20 0.78 -8.81
C LEU A 41 17.06 0.53 -7.57
N HIS A 42 16.72 1.17 -6.44
CA HIS A 42 17.39 0.95 -5.17
C HIS A 42 17.23 -0.50 -4.67
N LEU A 43 15.98 -1.00 -4.57
CA LEU A 43 15.71 -2.34 -4.05
C LEU A 43 16.23 -3.47 -4.96
N VAL A 44 16.21 -3.27 -6.28
CA VAL A 44 16.80 -4.20 -7.24
C VAL A 44 18.33 -4.15 -7.18
N GLY A 45 18.92 -2.95 -7.14
CA GLY A 45 20.37 -2.75 -7.04
C GLY A 45 20.98 -3.39 -5.80
N ASP A 46 20.25 -3.33 -4.68
CA ASP A 46 20.65 -3.95 -3.40
C ASP A 46 20.36 -5.46 -3.32
N GLY A 47 19.72 -6.03 -4.35
CA GLY A 47 19.32 -7.44 -4.39
C GLY A 47 18.23 -7.79 -3.40
N VAL A 48 17.46 -6.80 -2.91
CA VAL A 48 16.32 -7.02 -2.00
C VAL A 48 15.15 -7.63 -2.74
N MET A 49 14.88 -7.19 -3.98
CA MET A 49 13.79 -7.72 -4.81
C MET A 49 14.23 -8.05 -6.23
N ALA A 50 13.42 -8.86 -6.92
CA ALA A 50 13.64 -9.24 -8.30
C ALA A 50 13.40 -8.06 -9.25
N ALA A 51 14.16 -8.01 -10.34
CA ALA A 51 13.99 -7.01 -11.40
C ALA A 51 12.73 -7.22 -12.25
N LEU A 52 12.20 -8.46 -12.27
CA LEU A 52 11.01 -8.81 -13.02
C LEU A 52 9.84 -9.07 -12.07
N PRO A 53 8.65 -8.54 -12.36
CA PRO A 53 7.45 -8.87 -11.61
C PRO A 53 7.00 -10.30 -11.88
N GLU A 54 6.26 -10.86 -10.92
CA GLU A 54 5.53 -12.11 -11.05
C GLU A 54 4.39 -11.95 -12.06
N ARG A 55 4.03 -13.02 -12.78
CA ARG A 55 3.10 -12.97 -13.93
C ARG A 55 1.60 -13.05 -13.55
N ASP A 56 1.25 -12.87 -12.28
CA ASP A 56 -0.08 -13.22 -11.75
C ASP A 56 -0.96 -12.00 -11.43
N GLY A 57 -1.27 -11.20 -12.46
CA GLY A 57 -2.27 -10.13 -12.38
C GLY A 57 -1.73 -8.82 -11.81
N ASP A 58 -1.50 -8.76 -10.50
CA ASP A 58 -0.87 -7.60 -9.85
C ASP A 58 0.63 -7.59 -10.17
N THR A 59 1.18 -6.41 -10.46
CA THR A 59 2.64 -6.29 -10.63
C THR A 59 3.33 -6.41 -9.28
N ARG A 60 3.76 -7.63 -8.93
CA ARG A 60 4.43 -7.95 -7.67
C ARG A 60 5.88 -8.35 -7.92
N PHE A 61 6.82 -7.69 -7.27
CA PHE A 61 8.24 -8.03 -7.33
C PHE A 61 8.60 -8.96 -6.17
N ARG A 62 9.08 -10.15 -6.49
CA ARG A 62 9.47 -11.14 -5.47
C ARG A 62 10.67 -10.63 -4.66
N VAL A 63 10.59 -10.73 -3.33
CA VAL A 63 11.74 -10.48 -2.45
C VAL A 63 12.76 -11.60 -2.61
N LEU A 64 14.03 -11.22 -2.76
CA LEU A 64 15.15 -12.14 -2.93
C LEU A 64 16.04 -12.25 -1.69
N ASP A 65 16.16 -11.20 -0.86
CA ASP A 65 16.99 -11.21 0.35
C ASP A 65 16.35 -12.09 1.45
N PRO A 66 16.92 -13.27 1.78
CA PRO A 66 16.35 -14.15 2.78
C PRO A 66 16.29 -13.52 4.17
N ARG A 67 17.24 -12.62 4.50
CA ARG A 67 17.25 -11.91 5.77
C ARG A 67 16.07 -10.96 5.88
N PHE A 68 15.75 -10.26 4.80
CA PHE A 68 14.57 -9.40 4.76
C PHE A 68 13.29 -10.20 4.98
N ILE A 69 13.17 -11.38 4.36
CA ILE A 69 12.03 -12.28 4.55
C ILE A 69 11.96 -12.76 6.01
N GLU A 70 13.09 -13.15 6.60
CA GLU A 70 13.15 -13.63 7.99
C GLU A 70 12.83 -12.53 9.01
N GLU A 71 13.33 -11.30 8.77
CA GLU A 71 13.14 -10.16 9.67
C GLU A 71 11.75 -9.55 9.57
N THR A 72 11.15 -9.52 8.38
CA THR A 72 9.90 -8.78 8.12
C THR A 72 8.70 -9.67 7.76
N GLY A 73 8.93 -10.90 7.31
CA GLY A 73 7.89 -11.76 6.75
C GLY A 73 7.40 -11.35 5.35
N VAL A 74 7.93 -10.26 4.77
CA VAL A 74 7.55 -9.77 3.44
C VAL A 74 8.19 -10.63 2.36
N ARG A 75 7.37 -11.09 1.42
CA ARG A 75 7.76 -12.02 0.34
C ARG A 75 7.68 -11.42 -1.05
N ALA A 76 6.87 -10.39 -1.23
CA ALA A 76 6.79 -9.62 -2.45
C ALA A 76 6.48 -8.15 -2.12
N ILE A 77 6.82 -7.27 -3.06
CA ILE A 77 6.61 -5.83 -2.97
C ILE A 77 5.96 -5.36 -4.27
N SER A 78 4.93 -4.54 -4.19
CA SER A 78 4.41 -3.77 -5.33
C SER A 78 4.64 -2.29 -5.08
N LEU A 79 5.01 -1.58 -6.14
CA LEU A 79 5.25 -0.15 -6.12
C LEU A 79 4.20 0.50 -7.03
N HIS A 80 3.45 1.45 -6.48
CA HIS A 80 2.31 2.07 -7.13
C HIS A 80 2.58 3.54 -7.38
N ALA A 81 2.24 4.00 -8.58
CA ALA A 81 2.25 5.41 -8.94
C ALA A 81 0.95 5.69 -9.70
N SER A 82 0.15 6.66 -9.22
CA SER A 82 -1.14 6.99 -9.82
C SER A 82 -1.02 7.23 -11.31
N GLY A 83 -1.91 6.61 -12.10
CA GLY A 83 -1.93 6.78 -13.55
C GLY A 83 -0.77 6.11 -14.31
N HIS A 84 0.05 5.28 -13.65
CA HIS A 84 1.15 4.56 -14.29
C HIS A 84 1.00 3.04 -14.09
N ARG A 85 1.71 2.28 -14.92
CA ARG A 85 1.85 0.82 -14.78
C ARG A 85 3.28 0.40 -15.09
N TRP A 86 3.69 -0.73 -14.51
CA TRP A 86 4.96 -1.35 -14.84
C TRP A 86 4.88 -2.09 -16.17
N GLN A 87 5.93 -1.95 -16.97
CA GLN A 87 6.15 -2.68 -18.20
C GLN A 87 7.55 -3.31 -18.20
N LEU A 88 7.66 -4.50 -18.77
CA LEU A 88 8.96 -5.17 -18.92
C LEU A 88 9.84 -4.39 -19.90
N ASP A 89 11.09 -4.17 -19.53
CA ASP A 89 12.10 -3.62 -20.43
C ASP A 89 12.76 -4.72 -21.30
N ALA A 90 13.54 -4.30 -22.29
CA ALA A 90 14.27 -5.22 -23.17
C ALA A 90 15.53 -5.85 -22.52
N ALA A 91 15.93 -5.36 -21.35
CA ALA A 91 17.12 -5.75 -20.59
C ALA A 91 16.81 -6.67 -19.38
N ASN A 92 15.61 -7.27 -19.33
CA ASN A 92 15.12 -8.11 -18.24
C ASN A 92 14.91 -7.39 -16.90
N GLY A 93 14.56 -6.11 -16.94
CA GLY A 93 14.00 -5.34 -15.82
C GLY A 93 12.59 -4.84 -16.11
N ALA A 94 12.14 -3.87 -15.33
CA ALA A 94 10.86 -3.19 -15.47
C ALA A 94 11.03 -1.67 -15.42
N HIS A 95 10.13 -0.95 -16.09
CA HIS A 95 10.03 0.50 -16.06
C HIS A 95 8.55 0.93 -15.99
N LEU A 96 8.30 2.11 -15.44
CA LEU A 96 6.95 2.68 -15.42
C LEU A 96 6.64 3.36 -16.77
N VAL A 97 5.39 3.18 -17.20
CA VAL A 97 4.83 3.86 -18.38
C VAL A 97 3.47 4.44 -18.04
N ASP A 98 3.07 5.47 -18.78
CA ASP A 98 1.77 6.11 -18.65
C ASP A 98 0.61 5.13 -18.88
N GLY A 99 -0.40 5.28 -18.04
CA GLY A 99 -1.64 4.52 -17.99
C GLY A 99 -1.57 3.39 -16.96
N GLY A 100 -2.60 3.25 -16.14
CA GLY A 100 -2.73 2.20 -15.14
C GLY A 100 -4.11 2.23 -14.51
N PRO A 101 -4.56 1.12 -13.89
CA PRO A 101 -5.84 1.09 -13.19
C PRO A 101 -5.79 1.82 -11.85
N GLU A 102 -4.59 2.06 -11.30
CA GLU A 102 -4.39 2.68 -9.99
C GLU A 102 -4.75 4.17 -10.03
N ASN A 103 -5.78 4.52 -9.27
CA ASN A 103 -6.24 5.90 -9.09
C ASN A 103 -5.69 6.53 -7.80
N GLY A 104 -4.90 5.80 -7.01
CA GLY A 104 -4.35 6.28 -5.75
C GLY A 104 -5.31 6.12 -4.56
N ILE A 105 -6.29 5.22 -4.66
CA ILE A 105 -7.23 4.91 -3.57
C ILE A 105 -6.93 3.51 -3.03
N PHE A 106 -6.49 3.45 -1.78
CA PHE A 106 -6.09 2.20 -1.13
C PHE A 106 -7.04 1.89 0.02
N CYS A 107 -7.85 0.83 -0.12
CA CYS A 107 -8.83 0.47 0.90
C CYS A 107 -9.11 -1.04 0.98
N ARG A 108 -9.80 -1.46 2.05
CA ARG A 108 -10.42 -2.79 2.15
C ARG A 108 -11.78 -2.78 1.44
N TYR A 109 -11.78 -3.09 0.14
CA TYR A 109 -12.98 -3.03 -0.70
C TYR A 109 -14.21 -3.81 -0.17
N ASP A 110 -14.00 -4.85 0.64
CA ASP A 110 -15.08 -5.76 1.08
C ASP A 110 -15.85 -5.34 2.34
N ALA A 111 -15.41 -4.32 3.08
CA ALA A 111 -15.93 -4.03 4.43
C ALA A 111 -16.48 -2.61 4.65
N GLY A 112 -16.46 -1.76 3.61
CA GLY A 112 -16.58 -0.32 3.80
C GLY A 112 -15.41 0.22 4.62
N PHE A 113 -15.39 1.53 4.87
CA PHE A 113 -14.37 2.16 5.70
C PHE A 113 -14.91 3.42 6.39
N SER A 114 -14.19 3.85 7.42
CA SER A 114 -14.46 5.11 8.10
C SER A 114 -13.20 5.97 8.14
N ILE A 115 -13.38 7.29 8.06
CA ILE A 115 -12.31 8.26 8.11
C ILE A 115 -12.59 9.31 9.18
N ARG A 116 -11.54 9.95 9.68
CA ARG A 116 -11.65 11.04 10.64
C ARG A 116 -11.28 12.37 10.02
N CYS A 117 -12.09 13.38 10.34
CA CYS A 117 -11.77 14.76 10.02
C CYS A 117 -10.40 15.12 10.61
N PRO A 118 -9.48 15.73 9.84
CA PRO A 118 -8.18 16.13 10.34
C PRO A 118 -8.29 17.16 11.48
N GLU A 119 -9.33 18.01 11.45
CA GLU A 119 -9.54 19.08 12.42
C GLU A 119 -10.26 18.61 13.69
N CYS A 120 -11.54 18.22 13.57
CA CYS A 120 -12.38 17.93 14.73
C CYS A 120 -12.41 16.44 15.12
N ARG A 121 -11.73 15.58 14.35
CA ARG A 121 -11.67 14.12 14.55
C ARG A 121 -13.01 13.39 14.48
N ALA A 122 -14.09 14.07 14.09
CA ALA A 122 -15.37 13.45 13.83
C ALA A 122 -15.23 12.36 12.75
N THR A 123 -15.93 11.26 12.95
CA THR A 123 -15.89 10.10 12.06
C THR A 123 -16.93 10.26 10.96
N LEU A 124 -16.54 9.94 9.73
CA LEU A 124 -17.41 9.82 8.57
C LEU A 124 -17.21 8.43 7.97
N ALA A 125 -18.28 7.67 7.80
CA ALA A 125 -18.22 6.34 7.19
C ALA A 125 -18.88 6.36 5.83
N LEU A 126 -18.30 5.63 4.88
CA LEU A 126 -18.85 5.51 3.53
C LEU A 126 -20.20 4.78 3.57
N GLY A 127 -21.24 5.34 2.97
CA GLY A 127 -22.58 4.76 2.91
C GLY A 127 -23.49 5.09 4.10
N ASP A 128 -23.00 5.83 5.10
CA ASP A 128 -23.84 6.40 6.16
C ASP A 128 -24.58 7.66 5.67
N GLU A 129 -25.70 8.01 6.31
CA GLU A 129 -26.41 9.27 6.07
C GLU A 129 -25.47 10.47 6.33
N GLY A 130 -25.33 11.38 5.36
CA GLY A 130 -24.38 12.50 5.45
C GLY A 130 -22.99 12.22 4.87
N SER A 131 -22.77 11.06 4.24
CA SER A 131 -21.50 10.70 3.59
C SER A 131 -21.39 11.13 2.13
N GLU A 132 -22.35 11.89 1.61
CA GLU A 132 -22.37 12.35 0.21
C GLU A 132 -21.11 13.17 -0.13
N ALA A 133 -20.62 13.98 0.81
CA ALA A 133 -19.40 14.76 0.64
C ALA A 133 -18.14 13.88 0.49
N LEU A 134 -18.12 12.69 1.08
CA LEU A 134 -17.03 11.73 0.93
C LEU A 134 -17.13 11.01 -0.43
N GLU A 135 -18.34 10.57 -0.81
CA GLU A 135 -18.57 9.92 -2.10
C GLU A 135 -18.21 10.83 -3.28
N GLU A 136 -18.60 12.11 -3.20
CA GLU A 136 -18.25 13.12 -4.20
C GLU A 136 -16.73 13.36 -4.24
N ALA A 137 -16.07 13.48 -3.08
CA ALA A 137 -14.62 13.66 -3.04
C ALA A 137 -13.85 12.47 -3.63
N LEU A 138 -14.32 11.23 -3.44
CA LEU A 138 -13.74 10.03 -4.04
C LEU A 138 -13.92 10.00 -5.56
N ALA A 139 -15.08 10.44 -6.06
CA ALA A 139 -15.32 10.59 -7.49
C ALA A 139 -14.39 11.67 -8.08
N VAL A 140 -14.29 12.83 -7.43
CA VAL A 140 -13.38 13.90 -7.83
C VAL A 140 -11.92 13.43 -7.80
N TRP A 141 -11.52 12.64 -6.81
CA TRP A 141 -10.16 12.11 -6.72
C TRP A 141 -9.76 11.32 -7.97
N CYS A 142 -10.69 10.54 -8.55
CA CYS A 142 -10.41 9.77 -9.77
C CYS A 142 -10.07 10.66 -10.97
N ASP A 143 -10.67 11.85 -11.06
CA ASP A 143 -10.55 12.75 -12.22
C ASP A 143 -9.53 13.89 -12.01
N ALA A 144 -9.60 14.53 -10.84
CA ALA A 144 -8.81 15.69 -10.43
C ALA A 144 -8.41 15.59 -8.94
N PRO A 145 -7.40 14.75 -8.59
CA PRO A 145 -6.97 14.50 -7.22
C PRO A 145 -6.70 15.76 -6.39
N ASP A 146 -6.01 16.75 -6.97
CA ASP A 146 -5.67 18.01 -6.29
C ASP A 146 -6.89 18.88 -5.94
N SER A 147 -8.05 18.54 -6.50
CA SER A 147 -9.33 19.21 -6.24
C SER A 147 -10.27 18.39 -5.36
N ALA A 148 -9.84 17.23 -4.84
CA ALA A 148 -10.64 16.38 -4.00
C ALA A 148 -10.63 16.88 -2.54
N TYR A 149 -11.71 17.55 -2.13
CA TYR A 149 -11.91 18.04 -0.77
C TYR A 149 -13.17 17.46 -0.14
N VAL A 150 -13.10 17.17 1.15
CA VAL A 150 -14.26 16.73 1.95
C VAL A 150 -14.65 17.84 2.91
N ALA A 151 -15.93 18.19 2.90
CA ALA A 151 -16.53 19.07 3.89
C ALA A 151 -16.92 18.25 5.13
N CYS A 152 -16.35 18.56 6.30
CA CYS A 152 -16.73 17.86 7.52
C CYS A 152 -18.15 18.26 7.96
N PRO A 153 -19.10 17.31 8.11
CA PRO A 153 -20.47 17.63 8.52
C PRO A 153 -20.56 18.15 9.97
N THR A 154 -19.54 17.92 10.80
CA THR A 154 -19.53 18.33 12.22
C THR A 154 -18.96 19.73 12.43
N CYS A 155 -17.83 20.06 11.81
CA CYS A 155 -17.14 21.34 12.02
C CYS A 155 -17.15 22.26 10.80
N ALA A 156 -17.75 21.83 9.69
CA ALA A 156 -17.85 22.56 8.42
C ALA A 156 -16.49 22.92 7.76
N THR A 157 -15.37 22.37 8.24
CA THR A 157 -14.06 22.59 7.61
C THR A 157 -13.95 21.78 6.33
N TRP A 158 -13.42 22.42 5.29
CA TRP A 158 -13.01 21.79 4.04
C TRP A 158 -11.54 21.41 4.12
N SER A 159 -11.23 20.14 3.91
CA SER A 159 -9.85 19.63 3.93
C SER A 159 -9.63 18.64 2.81
N ALA A 160 -8.43 18.65 2.22
CA ALA A 160 -8.06 17.74 1.14
C ALA A 160 -8.24 16.28 1.57
N LEU A 161 -8.77 15.44 0.68
CA LEU A 161 -9.10 14.04 0.97
C LEU A 161 -7.89 13.26 1.51
N GLN A 162 -6.69 13.51 0.98
CA GLN A 162 -5.44 12.87 1.40
C GLN A 162 -5.01 13.19 2.83
N LEU A 163 -5.66 14.14 3.54
CA LEU A 163 -5.40 14.41 4.97
C LEU A 163 -6.32 13.60 5.89
N TRP A 164 -7.41 13.03 5.36
CA TRP A 164 -8.32 12.22 6.14
C TRP A 164 -7.70 10.85 6.39
N ARG A 165 -7.85 10.36 7.62
CA ARG A 165 -7.21 9.10 8.06
C ARG A 165 -8.26 8.15 8.59
N SER A 166 -8.18 6.89 8.18
CA SER A 166 -8.95 5.83 8.81
C SER A 166 -8.39 5.49 10.19
N PRO A 167 -9.21 5.48 11.26
CA PRO A 167 -8.78 5.01 12.57
C PRO A 167 -8.59 3.50 12.62
N ALA A 168 -9.16 2.76 11.67
CA ALA A 168 -9.03 1.31 11.54
C ALA A 168 -7.88 0.90 10.62
N HIS A 169 -7.17 1.86 10.00
CA HIS A 169 -6.09 1.60 9.06
C HIS A 169 -6.57 0.74 7.87
N ASP A 170 -7.73 1.08 7.33
CA ASP A 170 -8.38 0.37 6.22
C ASP A 170 -8.63 1.26 4.99
N PHE A 171 -8.17 2.51 5.03
CA PHE A 171 -8.30 3.50 3.96
C PHE A 171 -7.20 4.57 4.01
N ALA A 172 -6.64 4.88 2.85
CA ALA A 172 -5.85 6.08 2.57
C ALA A 172 -5.90 6.41 1.08
N VAL A 173 -5.63 7.67 0.73
CA VAL A 173 -5.39 8.09 -0.66
C VAL A 173 -4.03 8.75 -0.78
N GLY A 174 -3.39 8.60 -1.94
CA GLY A 174 -2.09 9.18 -2.23
C GLY A 174 -1.59 8.76 -3.61
N HIS A 175 -0.58 9.46 -4.12
CA HIS A 175 -0.09 9.23 -5.48
C HIS A 175 0.97 8.14 -5.59
N PHE A 176 1.64 7.87 -4.47
CA PHE A 176 2.66 6.84 -4.37
C PHE A 176 2.33 5.89 -3.22
N ALA A 177 2.46 4.59 -3.46
CA ALA A 177 2.30 3.61 -2.40
C ALA A 177 3.18 2.37 -2.59
N ILE A 178 3.44 1.69 -1.47
CA ILE A 178 4.18 0.44 -1.40
C ILE A 178 3.27 -0.62 -0.80
N THR A 179 2.93 -1.67 -1.55
CA THR A 179 2.23 -2.84 -1.01
C THR A 179 3.24 -3.92 -0.65
N LEU A 180 3.22 -4.34 0.61
CA LEU A 180 4.06 -5.40 1.17
C LEU A 180 3.21 -6.65 1.37
N TYR A 181 3.60 -7.75 0.72
CA TYR A 181 2.86 -9.01 0.76
C TYR A 181 3.50 -9.99 1.74
N GLY A 182 2.66 -10.66 2.55
CA GLY A 182 3.04 -11.84 3.32
C GLY A 182 2.90 -11.70 4.83
N SER A 183 2.78 -10.49 5.37
CA SER A 183 2.51 -10.23 6.80
C SER A 183 1.99 -8.81 7.04
N HIS A 184 1.15 -8.64 8.07
CA HIS A 184 0.78 -7.32 8.59
C HIS A 184 1.83 -6.79 9.55
N LEU A 185 2.50 -5.69 9.17
CA LEU A 185 3.55 -5.05 9.97
C LEU A 185 2.95 -4.03 10.95
N LYS A 186 2.24 -4.52 11.97
CA LYS A 186 1.50 -3.67 12.93
C LYS A 186 2.38 -2.73 13.74
N GLY A 187 3.67 -3.05 13.93
CA GLY A 187 4.64 -2.16 14.57
C GLY A 187 4.84 -0.83 13.84
N LEU A 188 4.39 -0.69 12.59
CA LEU A 188 4.44 0.58 11.88
C LEU A 188 3.55 1.67 12.53
N LEU A 189 2.53 1.30 13.31
CA LEU A 189 1.61 2.23 13.99
C LEU A 189 2.14 2.89 15.27
N GLY A 190 3.44 2.78 15.57
CA GLY A 190 4.04 3.34 16.79
C GLY A 190 4.47 2.28 17.82
N GLY A 191 4.63 1.03 17.39
CA GLY A 191 5.27 -0.03 18.18
C GLY A 191 6.76 -0.16 17.84
N HIS A 192 7.58 -0.55 18.81
CA HIS A 192 8.97 -0.94 18.57
C HIS A 192 9.03 -2.40 18.13
N GLU A 193 8.66 -2.65 16.88
CA GLU A 193 8.83 -3.94 16.24
C GLU A 193 10.13 -3.95 15.44
N HIS A 194 10.94 -5.00 15.63
CA HIS A 194 12.18 -5.18 14.88
C HIS A 194 11.90 -5.21 13.38
N ALA A 195 10.85 -5.93 12.95
CA ALA A 195 10.40 -6.00 11.57
C ALA A 195 10.09 -4.63 10.95
N ALA A 196 9.34 -3.78 11.66
CA ALA A 196 9.00 -2.43 11.20
C ALA A 196 10.24 -1.53 11.09
N THR A 197 11.21 -1.69 11.99
CA THR A 197 12.47 -0.93 11.96
C THR A 197 13.37 -1.39 10.80
N ALA A 198 13.50 -2.70 10.62
CA ALA A 198 14.25 -3.31 9.52
C ALA A 198 13.67 -2.88 8.16
N LEU A 199 12.33 -2.89 8.03
CA LEU A 199 11.65 -2.39 6.84
C LEU A 199 12.01 -0.93 6.55
N ARG A 200 11.84 -0.02 7.52
CA ARG A 200 12.14 1.41 7.32
C ARG A 200 13.57 1.64 6.87
N HIS A 201 14.53 0.93 7.45
CA HIS A 201 15.93 1.01 7.04
C HIS A 201 16.13 0.58 5.57
N ARG A 202 15.37 -0.41 5.08
CA ARG A 202 15.46 -0.88 3.70
C ARG A 202 14.73 -0.01 2.68
N LEU A 203 13.68 0.69 3.10
CA LEU A 203 12.96 1.63 2.25
C LEU A 203 13.65 3.00 2.14
N GLY A 204 14.65 3.28 2.99
CA GLY A 204 15.44 4.52 2.92
C GLY A 204 14.69 5.76 3.40
N ASP A 205 15.04 6.94 2.87
CA ASP A 205 14.45 8.23 3.25
C ASP A 205 12.97 8.37 2.89
N LEU A 206 12.47 7.49 2.01
CA LEU A 206 11.05 7.34 1.74
C LEU A 206 10.30 6.80 2.97
N ALA A 207 10.96 6.36 4.06
CA ALA A 207 10.33 5.80 5.26
C ALA A 207 9.58 6.79 6.19
N GLY A 208 9.37 8.05 5.76
CA GLY A 208 8.69 9.09 6.55
C GLY A 208 7.17 9.13 6.37
N ASP A 209 6.42 9.07 7.48
CA ASP A 209 4.99 9.43 7.63
C ASP A 209 3.95 8.82 6.66
N TYR A 210 4.17 7.59 6.19
CA TYR A 210 3.15 6.83 5.47
C TYR A 210 1.84 6.69 6.25
N ALA A 211 0.71 6.87 5.55
CA ALA A 211 -0.56 6.31 5.98
C ALA A 211 -0.52 4.78 5.79
N VAL A 212 -0.67 4.05 6.89
CA VAL A 212 -0.66 2.58 6.88
C VAL A 212 -2.07 2.05 6.68
N VAL A 213 -2.24 1.17 5.70
CA VAL A 213 -3.48 0.43 5.42
C VAL A 213 -3.20 -1.07 5.50
N PHE A 214 -4.03 -1.82 6.23
CA PHE A 214 -3.99 -3.27 6.27
C PHE A 214 -5.13 -3.84 5.43
N ALA A 215 -4.79 -4.67 4.45
CA ALA A 215 -5.76 -5.35 3.61
C ALA A 215 -5.49 -6.86 3.58
N ASN A 216 -6.46 -7.60 3.04
CA ASN A 216 -6.27 -8.97 2.58
C ASN A 216 -6.25 -8.91 1.05
N ALA A 217 -5.26 -9.53 0.43
CA ALA A 217 -5.05 -9.62 -1.01
C ALA A 217 -6.02 -10.60 -1.69
#